data_AF-A0A9X1SGL2-F1
#
_entry.id   AF-A0A9X1SGL2-F1
#
_cell.length_a   1.000
_cell.length_b   1.000
_cell.length_c   1.000
_cell.angle_alpha   90.00
_cell.angle_beta   90.00
_cell.angle_gamma   90.00
#
_symmetry.space_group_name_H-M   'P 1'
#
loop_
_entity.id
_entity.type
_entity.pdbx_description
1 polymer ?
#
loop_
_entity_poly.entity_id
_entity_poly.type
_entity_poly.pdbx_seq_one_letter_code
_entity_poly.pdbx_strand_id
1 'polypeptide(L)'
;MAILVRLSLAFAFLMFLAAMLLPGTTGASPDFNKRSETRRALSHMEINVLIHRDGNDRVPGDTVEELVANLEIFGADFEGDEGKLLKDGVDGWGRPLVLVKTGSSNWVIRSLGANGVDDHGREDDIETELEVAPRPVRPVSTSRSTGVCGCGAKKEVEQEVHSSGDDPQPTLAPKLEA
;
A
#
# COMPACT_ATOMS: atom_id res chain seq x y z
N MET A 1 -24.52 -21.41 66.13
CA MET A 1 -23.64 -21.86 65.02
C MET A 1 -24.33 -21.94 63.67
N ALA A 2 -25.56 -22.46 63.55
CA ALA A 2 -26.21 -22.67 62.24
C ALA A 2 -26.44 -21.40 61.38
N ILE A 3 -26.67 -20.24 62.01
CA ILE A 3 -26.93 -18.97 61.30
C ILE A 3 -25.66 -18.42 60.64
N LEU A 4 -24.50 -18.52 61.32
CA LEU A 4 -23.21 -18.07 60.80
C LEU A 4 -22.75 -18.91 59.59
N VAL A 5 -23.02 -20.21 59.60
CA VAL A 5 -22.70 -21.12 58.47
C VAL A 5 -23.54 -20.77 57.24
N ARG A 6 -24.84 -20.46 57.41
CA ARG A 6 -25.74 -20.08 56.31
C ARG A 6 -25.37 -18.74 55.69
N LEU A 7 -24.96 -17.77 56.50
CA LEU A 7 -24.48 -16.47 56.02
C LEU A 7 -23.17 -16.58 55.24
N SER A 8 -22.23 -17.41 55.71
CA SER A 8 -20.96 -17.64 55.03
C SER A 8 -21.14 -18.28 53.64
N LEU A 9 -22.02 -19.28 53.54
CA LEU A 9 -22.36 -19.94 52.27
C LEU A 9 -23.04 -19.00 51.28
N ALA A 10 -23.97 -18.16 51.76
CA ALA A 10 -24.64 -17.18 50.91
C ALA A 10 -23.64 -16.15 50.36
N PHE A 11 -22.70 -15.69 51.20
CA PHE A 11 -21.69 -14.72 50.78
C PHE A 11 -20.70 -15.29 49.76
N ALA A 12 -20.24 -16.53 49.98
CA ALA A 12 -19.37 -17.23 49.03
C ALA A 12 -20.06 -17.46 47.68
N PHE A 13 -21.35 -17.81 47.69
CA PHE A 13 -22.13 -17.99 46.47
C PHE A 13 -22.35 -16.68 45.70
N LEU A 14 -22.58 -15.57 46.42
CA LEU A 14 -22.71 -14.23 45.82
C LEU A 14 -21.40 -13.76 45.18
N MET A 15 -20.27 -13.98 45.85
CA MET A 15 -18.95 -13.63 45.30
C MET A 15 -18.61 -14.47 44.07
N PHE A 16 -18.99 -15.75 44.05
CA PHE A 16 -18.82 -16.63 42.88
C PHE A 16 -19.69 -16.20 41.69
N LEU A 17 -20.95 -15.85 41.93
CA LEU A 17 -21.84 -15.28 40.91
C LEU A 17 -21.31 -13.95 40.36
N ALA A 18 -20.81 -13.07 41.24
CA ALA A 18 -20.21 -11.81 40.82
C ALA A 18 -18.95 -12.02 39.96
N ALA A 19 -18.12 -13.02 40.29
CA ALA A 19 -16.94 -13.36 39.52
C ALA A 19 -17.28 -13.95 38.14
N MET A 20 -18.37 -14.71 38.01
CA MET A 20 -18.84 -15.24 36.72
C MET A 20 -19.54 -14.19 35.83
N LEU A 21 -20.00 -13.09 36.42
CA LEU A 21 -20.62 -11.97 35.69
C LEU A 21 -19.62 -10.89 35.27
N LEU A 22 -18.32 -11.03 35.59
CA LEU A 22 -17.29 -10.15 35.05
C LEU A 22 -17.05 -10.54 33.59
N PRO A 23 -17.45 -9.71 32.61
CA PRO A 23 -17.13 -9.97 31.21
C PRO A 23 -15.62 -10.01 31.05
N GLY A 24 -15.09 -11.16 30.63
CA GLY A 24 -13.70 -11.28 30.23
C GLY A 24 -13.47 -10.43 28.99
N THR A 25 -13.05 -9.17 29.15
CA THR A 25 -12.69 -8.29 28.05
C THR A 25 -11.28 -8.66 27.56
N THR A 26 -11.14 -9.82 26.93
CA THR A 26 -9.95 -10.18 26.12
C THR A 26 -10.19 -9.85 24.64
N GLY A 27 -11.04 -8.85 24.35
CA GLY A 27 -11.13 -8.26 23.03
C GLY A 27 -9.98 -7.27 22.85
N ALA A 28 -9.30 -7.32 21.71
CA ALA A 28 -8.40 -6.24 21.32
C ALA A 28 -9.14 -4.90 21.42
N SER A 29 -8.43 -3.85 21.86
CA SER A 29 -9.03 -2.51 21.92
C SER A 29 -9.68 -2.19 20.57
N PRO A 30 -10.91 -1.65 20.52
CA PRO A 30 -11.57 -1.27 19.26
C PRO A 30 -10.65 -0.46 18.33
N ASP A 31 -9.79 0.40 18.89
CA ASP A 31 -8.84 1.20 18.12
C ASP A 31 -7.75 0.37 17.43
N PHE A 32 -7.33 -0.74 18.04
CA PHE A 32 -6.36 -1.65 17.45
C PHE A 32 -6.93 -2.30 16.19
N ASN A 33 -8.19 -2.75 16.24
CA ASN A 33 -8.85 -3.37 15.08
C ASN A 33 -9.00 -2.37 13.94
N LYS A 34 -9.49 -1.16 14.22
CA LYS A 34 -9.65 -0.09 13.21
C LYS A 34 -8.33 0.29 12.54
N ARG A 35 -7.27 0.43 13.34
CA ARG A 35 -5.91 0.68 12.83
C ARG A 35 -5.42 -0.47 11.96
N SER A 36 -5.67 -1.72 12.36
CA SER A 36 -5.29 -2.90 11.59
C SER A 36 -6.04 -2.97 10.25
N GLU A 37 -7.36 -2.77 10.26
CA GLU A 37 -8.22 -2.76 9.07
C GLU A 37 -7.76 -1.67 8.09
N THR A 38 -7.52 -0.46 8.58
CA THR A 38 -7.03 0.67 7.77
C THR A 38 -5.69 0.34 7.11
N ARG A 39 -4.73 -0.24 7.85
CA ARG A 39 -3.43 -0.64 7.26
C ARG A 39 -3.57 -1.70 6.18
N ARG A 40 -4.46 -2.67 6.37
CA ARG A 40 -4.70 -3.69 5.36
C ARG A 40 -5.37 -3.11 4.12
N ALA A 41 -6.34 -2.20 4.29
CA ALA A 41 -6.95 -1.46 3.19
C ALA A 41 -5.91 -0.67 2.40
N LEU A 42 -5.07 0.14 3.06
CA LEU A 42 -4.02 0.91 2.36
C LEU A 42 -3.01 0.01 1.64
N SER A 43 -2.60 -1.10 2.25
CA SER A 43 -1.72 -2.08 1.62
C SER A 43 -2.39 -2.78 0.42
N HIS A 44 -3.69 -3.08 0.51
CA HIS A 44 -4.45 -3.66 -0.59
C HIS A 44 -4.53 -2.70 -1.78
N MET A 45 -4.77 -1.42 -1.51
CA MET A 45 -4.74 -0.37 -2.54
C MET A 45 -3.36 -0.26 -3.20
N GLU A 46 -2.28 -0.25 -2.42
CA GLU A 46 -0.90 -0.21 -2.96
C GLU A 46 -0.64 -1.37 -3.92
N ILE A 47 -1.01 -2.58 -3.52
CA ILE A 47 -0.87 -3.78 -4.35
C ILE A 47 -1.67 -3.66 -5.64
N ASN A 48 -2.94 -3.25 -5.56
CA ASN A 48 -3.79 -3.10 -6.73
C ASN A 48 -3.26 -2.03 -7.69
N VAL A 49 -2.76 -0.90 -7.17
CA VAL A 49 -2.10 0.13 -7.97
C VAL A 49 -0.83 -0.39 -8.63
N LEU A 50 -0.06 -1.26 -7.98
CA LEU A 50 1.15 -1.85 -8.58
C LEU A 50 0.83 -2.86 -9.68
N ILE A 51 -0.28 -3.58 -9.58
CA ILE A 51 -0.65 -4.66 -10.50
C ILE A 51 -1.47 -4.13 -11.69
N HIS A 52 -2.47 -3.28 -11.44
CA HIS A 52 -3.55 -2.97 -12.39
C HIS A 52 -3.47 -1.57 -13.02
N ARG A 53 -2.26 -1.09 -13.31
CA ARG A 53 -2.08 0.16 -14.06
C ARG A 53 -2.53 0.00 -15.52
N ASP A 54 -2.91 1.11 -16.15
CA ASP A 54 -3.32 1.12 -17.55
C ASP A 54 -2.15 0.80 -18.52
N GLY A 55 -2.42 0.77 -19.83
CA GLY A 55 -1.39 0.49 -20.84
C GLY A 55 -0.24 1.51 -20.92
N ASN A 56 -0.40 2.68 -20.30
CA ASN A 56 0.65 3.70 -20.13
C ASN A 56 1.17 3.75 -18.68
N ASP A 57 0.91 2.70 -17.89
CA ASP A 57 1.20 2.57 -16.47
C ASP A 57 0.63 3.72 -15.60
N ARG A 58 -0.52 4.28 -15.98
CA ARG A 58 -1.22 5.32 -15.22
C ARG A 58 -2.37 4.71 -14.45
N VAL A 59 -2.75 5.38 -13.37
CA VAL A 59 -4.02 5.14 -12.69
C VAL A 59 -4.73 6.49 -12.51
N PRO A 60 -5.85 6.77 -13.20
CA PRO A 60 -6.57 8.01 -13.05
C PRO A 60 -7.39 8.05 -11.75
N GLY A 61 -7.74 9.26 -11.31
CA GLY A 61 -8.59 9.51 -10.14
C GLY A 61 -8.16 10.75 -9.37
N ASP A 62 -9.13 11.56 -8.95
CA ASP A 62 -8.91 12.69 -8.04
C ASP A 62 -9.28 12.34 -6.59
N THR A 63 -10.04 11.26 -6.38
CA THR A 63 -10.41 10.74 -5.06
C THR A 63 -10.06 9.24 -4.93
N VAL A 64 -10.16 8.70 -3.71
CA VAL A 64 -9.91 7.27 -3.45
C VAL A 64 -10.95 6.39 -4.16
N GLU A 65 -12.21 6.80 -4.16
CA GLU A 65 -13.32 6.08 -4.78
C GLU A 65 -13.18 6.03 -6.30
N GLU A 66 -12.81 7.16 -6.92
CA GLU A 66 -12.50 7.19 -8.35
C GLU A 66 -11.30 6.31 -8.70
N LEU A 67 -10.27 6.33 -7.86
CA LEU A 67 -9.09 5.48 -8.01
C LEU A 67 -9.48 3.99 -7.95
N VAL A 68 -10.29 3.58 -6.97
CA VAL A 68 -10.81 2.21 -6.86
C VAL A 68 -11.60 1.83 -8.11
N ALA A 69 -12.56 2.67 -8.52
CA ALA A 69 -13.40 2.39 -9.68
C ALA A 69 -12.58 2.21 -10.96
N ASN A 70 -11.54 3.02 -11.15
CA ASN A 70 -10.64 2.90 -12.30
C ASN A 70 -9.81 1.63 -12.24
N LEU A 71 -9.30 1.24 -11.07
CA LEU A 71 -8.57 -0.01 -10.89
C LEU A 71 -9.46 -1.24 -11.15
N GLU A 72 -10.73 -1.22 -10.72
CA GLU A 72 -11.70 -2.29 -11.00
C GLU A 72 -11.96 -2.45 -12.51
N ILE A 73 -11.98 -1.35 -13.28
CA ILE A 73 -12.06 -1.41 -14.76
C ILE A 73 -10.87 -2.17 -15.35
N PHE A 74 -9.69 -2.08 -14.73
CA PHE A 74 -8.48 -2.82 -15.11
C PHE A 74 -8.36 -4.21 -14.46
N GLY A 75 -9.43 -4.67 -13.81
CA GLY A 75 -9.54 -6.01 -13.22
C GLY A 75 -8.92 -6.15 -11.84
N ALA A 76 -8.69 -5.05 -11.11
CA ALA A 76 -8.35 -5.11 -9.70
C ALA A 76 -9.53 -5.65 -8.88
N ASP A 77 -9.21 -6.37 -7.81
CA ASP A 77 -10.18 -6.91 -6.87
C ASP A 77 -10.20 -6.09 -5.58
N PHE A 78 -11.40 -5.73 -5.12
CA PHE A 78 -11.65 -5.02 -3.87
C PHE A 78 -12.80 -5.69 -3.10
N GLU A 79 -12.82 -7.02 -3.06
CA GLU A 79 -13.65 -7.80 -2.15
C GLU A 79 -13.16 -7.74 -0.69
N GLY A 80 -14.02 -8.16 0.24
CA GLY A 80 -13.74 -8.17 1.68
C GLY A 80 -13.96 -6.83 2.39
N ASP A 81 -13.68 -6.83 3.70
CA ASP A 81 -13.90 -5.66 4.55
C ASP A 81 -12.95 -4.52 4.19
N GLU A 82 -11.70 -4.83 3.85
CA GLU A 82 -10.71 -3.86 3.41
C GLU A 82 -11.11 -3.17 2.09
N GLY A 83 -11.58 -3.95 1.12
CA GLY A 83 -12.04 -3.43 -0.16
C GLY A 83 -13.27 -2.54 -0.02
N LYS A 84 -14.18 -2.88 0.90
CA LYS A 84 -15.34 -2.04 1.23
C LYS A 84 -14.92 -0.67 1.77
N LEU A 85 -13.97 -0.62 2.70
CA LEU A 85 -13.44 0.65 3.22
C LEU A 85 -12.93 1.56 2.09
N LEU A 86 -12.18 1.00 1.14
CA LEU A 86 -11.66 1.74 -0.01
C LEU A 86 -12.76 2.20 -0.97
N LYS A 87 -13.75 1.36 -1.24
CA LYS A 87 -14.92 1.70 -2.09
C LYS A 87 -15.75 2.84 -1.50
N ASP A 88 -15.92 2.80 -0.19
CA ASP A 88 -16.64 3.83 0.56
C ASP A 88 -15.77 5.09 0.80
N GLY A 89 -14.47 5.04 0.46
CA GLY A 89 -13.54 6.15 0.63
C GLY A 89 -13.22 6.47 2.08
N VAL A 90 -13.35 5.50 2.99
CA VAL A 90 -13.21 5.71 4.44
C VAL A 90 -12.18 4.79 5.10
N ASP A 91 -11.67 5.19 6.25
CA ASP A 91 -10.81 4.38 7.11
C ASP A 91 -11.61 3.54 8.13
N GLY A 92 -10.90 2.76 8.97
CA GLY A 92 -11.53 1.94 10.01
C GLY A 92 -12.24 2.74 11.11
N TRP A 93 -11.99 4.06 11.22
CA TRP A 93 -12.74 4.95 12.10
C TRP A 93 -13.97 5.57 11.41
N GLY A 94 -14.21 5.25 10.13
CA GLY A 94 -15.31 5.76 9.32
C GLY A 94 -15.06 7.18 8.81
N ARG A 95 -13.80 7.60 8.72
CA ARG A 95 -13.41 8.94 8.28
C ARG A 95 -12.92 8.93 6.84
N PRO A 96 -13.10 10.02 6.08
CA PRO A 96 -12.61 10.07 4.71
C PRO A 96 -11.11 9.81 4.61
N LEU A 97 -10.73 8.96 3.67
CA LEU A 97 -9.34 8.82 3.24
C LEU A 97 -8.96 10.02 2.36
N VAL A 98 -7.74 10.50 2.54
CA VAL A 98 -7.21 11.64 1.79
C VAL A 98 -6.24 11.14 0.74
N LEU A 99 -6.51 11.44 -0.53
CA LEU A 99 -5.58 11.20 -1.64
C LEU A 99 -4.83 12.51 -1.95
N VAL A 100 -3.50 12.50 -1.80
CA VAL A 100 -2.62 13.65 -2.04
C VAL A 100 -1.69 13.35 -3.20
N LYS A 101 -1.70 14.20 -4.23
CA LYS A 101 -0.79 14.10 -5.38
C LYS A 101 0.48 14.89 -5.08
N THR A 102 1.52 14.22 -4.57
CA THR A 102 2.80 14.86 -4.20
C THR A 102 3.70 15.11 -5.42
N GLY A 103 3.43 14.43 -6.53
CA GLY A 103 4.06 14.68 -7.83
C GLY A 103 3.27 14.10 -9.00
N SER A 104 3.88 14.11 -10.18
CA SER A 104 3.29 13.51 -11.39
C SER A 104 3.13 11.99 -11.28
N SER A 105 3.92 11.35 -10.41
CA SER A 105 4.09 9.91 -10.38
C SER A 105 4.05 9.31 -8.97
N ASN A 106 3.96 10.16 -7.95
CA ASN A 106 3.94 9.77 -6.54
C ASN A 106 2.69 10.37 -5.90
N TRP A 107 1.80 9.50 -5.46
CA TRP A 107 0.59 9.87 -4.74
C TRP A 107 0.67 9.29 -3.33
N VAL A 108 -0.04 9.87 -2.38
CA VAL A 108 -0.11 9.38 -1.00
C VAL A 108 -1.57 9.22 -0.65
N ILE A 109 -1.94 8.06 -0.10
CA ILE A 109 -3.24 7.87 0.54
C ILE A 109 -3.03 7.85 2.05
N ARG A 110 -3.83 8.63 2.76
CA ARG A 110 -3.74 8.83 4.20
C ARG A 110 -5.09 8.64 4.90
N SER A 111 -5.06 8.01 6.07
CA SER A 111 -6.11 8.03 7.08
C SER A 111 -5.77 9.05 8.16
N LEU A 112 -6.78 9.81 8.61
CA LEU A 112 -6.72 10.83 9.67
C LEU A 112 -6.69 10.24 11.10
N GLY A 113 -6.37 8.95 11.21
CA GLY A 113 -6.27 8.23 12.47
C GLY A 113 -7.55 8.23 13.30
N ALA A 114 -7.39 8.23 14.62
CA ALA A 114 -8.43 8.26 15.65
C ALA A 114 -8.76 9.68 16.16
N ASN A 115 -7.89 10.68 15.94
CA ASN A 115 -8.11 12.08 16.33
C ASN A 115 -8.91 12.89 15.29
N GLY A 116 -8.79 12.56 14.00
CA GLY A 116 -9.58 13.09 12.89
C GLY A 116 -8.96 14.35 12.30
N VAL A 117 -7.70 14.58 12.63
CA VAL A 117 -6.90 15.74 12.24
C VAL A 117 -5.87 15.23 11.24
N ASP A 118 -5.70 15.93 10.12
CA ASP A 118 -4.61 15.63 9.19
C ASP A 118 -3.31 16.18 9.79
N ASP A 119 -2.54 15.31 10.41
CA ASP A 119 -1.23 15.63 10.99
C ASP A 119 -0.09 15.40 9.99
N HIS A 120 -0.44 15.18 8.71
CA HIS A 120 0.44 14.94 7.58
C HIS A 120 1.32 13.69 7.76
N GLY A 121 0.70 12.59 8.18
CA GLY A 121 1.40 11.31 8.39
C GLY A 121 2.07 11.20 9.76
N ARG A 122 1.75 12.11 10.69
CA ARG A 122 2.28 12.13 12.05
C ARG A 122 1.23 11.64 13.05
N GLU A 123 1.67 11.46 14.29
CA GLU A 123 0.83 11.03 15.41
C GLU A 123 0.10 9.70 15.14
N ASP A 124 -1.21 9.75 14.91
CA ASP A 124 -2.06 8.58 14.68
C ASP A 124 -2.48 8.38 13.22
N ASP A 125 -2.07 9.28 12.33
CA ASP A 125 -2.22 9.12 10.88
C ASP A 125 -1.57 7.82 10.39
N ILE A 126 -2.13 7.29 9.32
CA ILE A 126 -1.60 6.10 8.64
C ILE A 126 -1.55 6.44 7.15
N GLU A 127 -0.38 6.35 6.54
CA GLU A 127 -0.22 6.65 5.12
C GLU A 127 0.58 5.58 4.39
N THR A 128 0.33 5.51 3.08
CA THR A 128 1.06 4.68 2.12
C THR A 128 1.31 5.52 0.88
N GLU A 129 2.52 5.43 0.33
CA GLU A 129 2.87 6.02 -0.94
C GLU A 129 2.49 5.07 -2.08
N LEU A 130 1.89 5.63 -3.12
CA LEU A 130 1.53 4.96 -4.34
C LEU A 130 2.47 5.43 -5.44
N GLU A 131 3.32 4.51 -5.91
CA GLU A 131 4.01 4.71 -7.17
C GLU A 131 2.97 4.54 -8.29
N VAL A 132 2.75 5.60 -9.07
CA VAL A 132 1.90 5.55 -10.28
C VAL A 132 2.73 5.85 -11.54
N ALA A 133 4.06 5.84 -11.40
CA ALA A 133 5.00 6.02 -12.50
C ALA A 133 4.95 4.84 -13.49
N PRO A 134 5.28 5.08 -14.77
CA PRO A 134 5.61 4.00 -15.68
C PRO A 134 6.76 3.14 -15.20
N ARG A 135 6.59 1.82 -15.31
CA ARG A 135 7.66 0.90 -14.94
C ARG A 135 8.85 1.14 -15.87
N PRO A 136 10.08 1.19 -15.35
CA PRO A 136 11.24 1.33 -16.21
C PRO A 136 11.31 0.14 -17.15
N VAL A 137 11.29 0.41 -18.46
CA VAL A 137 11.46 -0.61 -19.49
C VAL A 137 12.86 -1.18 -19.33
N ARG A 138 12.96 -2.42 -18.82
CA ARG A 138 14.24 -3.12 -18.80
C ARG A 138 14.67 -3.30 -20.26
N PRO A 139 15.92 -2.97 -20.62
CA PRO A 139 16.43 -3.29 -21.95
C PRO A 139 16.31 -4.80 -22.10
N VAL A 140 15.44 -5.24 -23.00
CA VAL A 140 15.33 -6.63 -23.38
C VAL A 140 16.71 -7.01 -23.89
N SER A 141 17.44 -7.78 -23.08
CA SER A 141 18.67 -8.41 -23.53
C SER A 141 18.24 -9.41 -24.58
N THR A 142 18.19 -8.98 -25.84
CA THR A 142 18.18 -9.88 -26.97
C THR A 142 19.56 -10.54 -27.03
N SER A 143 19.87 -11.41 -26.06
CA SER A 143 20.75 -12.52 -26.36
C SER A 143 19.93 -13.40 -27.31
N ARG A 144 20.16 -13.13 -28.59
CA ARG A 144 19.68 -13.96 -29.68
C ARG A 144 20.40 -15.30 -29.52
N SER A 145 19.87 -16.15 -28.64
CA SER A 145 20.07 -17.59 -28.73
C SER A 145 19.28 -18.01 -29.97
N THR A 146 19.89 -17.80 -31.14
CA THR A 146 19.58 -18.55 -32.34
C THR A 146 19.86 -20.02 -32.06
N GLY A 147 18.91 -20.70 -31.43
CA GLY A 147 18.76 -22.15 -31.50
C GLY A 147 18.32 -22.50 -32.92
N VAL A 148 19.23 -22.36 -33.87
CA VAL A 148 19.08 -22.88 -35.23
C VAL A 148 19.35 -24.37 -35.17
N CYS A 149 18.32 -25.17 -35.44
CA CYS A 149 18.46 -26.57 -35.83
C CYS A 149 19.59 -26.69 -36.85
N GLY A 150 20.52 -27.62 -36.60
CA GLY A 150 21.82 -27.63 -37.25
C GLY A 150 21.81 -27.75 -38.77
N CYS A 151 22.80 -27.09 -39.38
CA CYS A 151 23.61 -27.53 -40.52
C CYS A 151 24.84 -26.61 -40.56
N GLY A 152 26.04 -27.19 -40.59
CA GLY A 152 27.30 -26.50 -40.28
C GLY A 152 27.84 -25.53 -41.34
N ALA A 153 28.80 -24.70 -40.94
CA ALA A 153 30.09 -24.48 -41.60
C ALA A 153 30.87 -23.31 -40.95
N LYS A 154 32.11 -23.64 -40.55
CA LYS A 154 33.31 -22.83 -40.28
C LYS A 154 33.30 -21.33 -40.68
N LYS A 155 33.79 -20.46 -39.79
CA LYS A 155 35.19 -19.95 -39.75
C LYS A 155 35.42 -18.90 -38.64
N GLU A 156 36.58 -19.01 -38.00
CA GLU A 156 37.26 -18.00 -37.18
C GLU A 156 37.47 -16.68 -37.93
N VAL A 157 37.54 -15.56 -37.21
CA VAL A 157 38.73 -14.67 -37.12
C VAL A 157 38.52 -13.70 -35.95
N GLU A 158 39.48 -13.71 -35.01
CA GLU A 158 39.71 -12.70 -33.97
C GLU A 158 40.05 -11.33 -34.55
N GLN A 159 39.60 -10.24 -33.92
CA GLN A 159 40.46 -9.07 -33.78
C GLN A 159 40.04 -8.19 -32.59
N GLU A 160 40.84 -8.24 -31.52
CA GLU A 160 40.92 -7.16 -30.53
C GLU A 160 41.52 -5.90 -31.16
N VAL A 161 40.95 -4.72 -30.90
CA VAL A 161 41.71 -3.46 -30.86
C VAL A 161 41.23 -2.61 -29.69
N HIS A 162 42.12 -2.44 -28.73
CA HIS A 162 42.15 -1.42 -27.68
C HIS A 162 42.48 -0.03 -28.27
N SER A 163 41.82 1.04 -27.81
CA SER A 163 42.37 2.42 -27.57
C SER A 163 41.19 3.40 -27.34
N SER A 164 40.92 3.89 -26.12
CA SER A 164 41.51 5.07 -25.44
C SER A 164 41.17 6.44 -26.07
N GLY A 165 40.48 7.31 -25.33
CA GLY A 165 40.61 8.77 -25.46
C GLY A 165 39.33 9.62 -25.39
N ASP A 166 39.09 10.19 -24.21
CA ASP A 166 38.71 11.60 -23.93
C ASP A 166 37.32 12.18 -24.31
N ASP A 167 36.52 12.39 -23.25
CA ASP A 167 35.55 13.48 -23.08
C ASP A 167 36.26 14.85 -23.00
N PRO A 168 35.61 15.99 -23.38
CA PRO A 168 34.82 16.74 -22.39
C PRO A 168 33.55 17.49 -22.91
N GLN A 169 32.54 17.57 -22.03
CA GLN A 169 31.38 18.51 -22.01
C GLN A 169 31.80 19.94 -21.54
N PRO A 170 30.91 20.96 -21.41
CA PRO A 170 29.83 21.50 -22.26
C PRO A 170 29.98 23.03 -22.55
N THR A 171 29.26 23.58 -23.54
CA THR A 171 29.17 25.05 -23.77
C THR A 171 27.77 25.59 -23.41
N LEU A 172 27.73 26.52 -22.44
CA LEU A 172 26.60 27.38 -22.06
C LEU A 172 26.42 28.55 -23.05
N ALA A 173 25.17 28.96 -23.31
CA ALA A 173 24.85 30.24 -23.96
C ALA A 173 23.65 30.94 -23.26
N PRO A 174 23.56 32.28 -23.32
CA PRO A 174 23.08 33.10 -22.21
C PRO A 174 21.63 33.59 -22.31
N LYS A 175 21.13 34.00 -21.14
CA LYS A 175 19.89 34.73 -20.83
C LYS A 175 19.83 36.08 -21.58
N LEU A 176 18.74 36.35 -22.29
CA LEU A 176 18.40 37.66 -22.86
C LEU A 176 17.21 38.22 -22.06
N GLU A 177 17.44 39.27 -21.27
CA GLU A 177 16.40 40.14 -20.71
C GLU A 177 16.33 41.41 -21.56
N ALA A 178 15.11 41.85 -21.89
CA ALA A 178 14.77 43.19 -22.35
C ALA A 178 13.42 43.57 -21.73
#